data_AF-F4B890-F1
#
_entry.id   AF-F4B890-F1
#
_cell.length_a   1.000
_cell.length_b   1.000
_cell.length_c   1.000
_cell.angle_alpha   90.00
_cell.angle_beta   90.00
_cell.angle_gamma   90.00
#
_symmetry.space_group_name_H-M   'P 1'
#
loop_
_entity.id
_entity.type
_entity.pdbx_description
1 polymer ?
#
loop_
_entity_poly.entity_id
_entity_poly.type
_entity_poly.pdbx_seq_one_letter_code
_entity_poly.pdbx_strand_id
1 'polypeptide(L)'
;MKFYLGTTSKLKLSAVEEVLKNYVTDYEFLAFNSHSGVPITPWNEEIIKGARNRAENLRKKFLDNDGVYVGLESGLVERFGSVYEETWCVIIFREKEFSAYSSGLRLPSEIVEKIRQGIPHSDIMDEISRKFNSSPKDTWGLYTKFKLTRKCEIKEAFRNALVMMLTYEQASII
;
A
#
# COMPACT_ATOMS: atom_id res chain seq x y z
N MET A 1 0.99 -0.71 -21.03
CA MET A 1 1.97 -1.04 -19.96
C MET A 1 1.51 -2.27 -19.18
N LYS A 2 2.44 -3.09 -18.67
CA LYS A 2 2.10 -4.28 -17.87
C LYS A 2 2.49 -4.09 -16.42
N PHE A 3 1.52 -4.15 -15.52
CA PHE A 3 1.69 -3.96 -14.08
C PHE A 3 1.68 -5.31 -13.34
N TYR A 4 2.75 -5.63 -12.63
CA TYR A 4 2.85 -6.79 -11.75
C TYR A 4 2.65 -6.33 -10.30
N LEU A 5 1.55 -6.70 -9.67
CA LEU A 5 1.19 -6.26 -8.32
C LEU A 5 1.52 -7.31 -7.27
N GLY A 6 2.28 -6.94 -6.25
CA GLY A 6 2.77 -7.83 -5.18
C GLY A 6 1.75 -8.12 -4.08
N THR A 7 0.46 -8.10 -4.41
CA THR A 7 -0.63 -8.34 -3.47
C THR A 7 -1.81 -9.02 -4.15
N THR A 8 -2.56 -9.82 -3.38
CA THR A 8 -3.87 -10.39 -3.76
C THR A 8 -5.02 -9.76 -2.98
N SER A 9 -4.75 -8.72 -2.19
CA SER A 9 -5.78 -8.02 -1.42
C SER A 9 -6.77 -7.31 -2.34
N LYS A 10 -8.05 -7.70 -2.31
CA LYS A 10 -9.12 -7.09 -3.11
C LYS A 10 -9.18 -5.56 -2.96
N LEU A 11 -8.95 -5.05 -1.74
CA LEU A 11 -8.93 -3.61 -1.46
C LEU A 11 -7.77 -2.92 -2.20
N LYS A 12 -6.55 -3.48 -2.11
CA LYS A 12 -5.36 -2.91 -2.76
C LYS A 12 -5.48 -2.99 -4.28
N LEU A 13 -5.94 -4.12 -4.82
CA LEU A 13 -6.16 -4.30 -6.25
C LEU A 13 -7.16 -3.29 -6.80
N SER A 14 -8.31 -3.15 -6.14
CA SER A 14 -9.33 -2.17 -6.57
C SER A 14 -8.85 -0.72 -6.44
N ALA A 15 -8.02 -0.40 -5.44
CA ALA A 15 -7.40 0.93 -5.32
C ALA A 15 -6.45 1.23 -6.48
N VAL A 16 -5.56 0.29 -6.81
CA VAL A 16 -4.62 0.41 -7.92
C VAL A 16 -5.37 0.55 -9.25
N GLU A 17 -6.37 -0.30 -9.49
CA GLU A 17 -7.15 -0.27 -10.72
C GLU A 17 -7.88 1.08 -10.91
N GLU A 18 -8.49 1.62 -9.85
CA GLU A 18 -9.12 2.95 -9.92
C GLU A 18 -8.13 4.07 -10.24
N VAL A 19 -6.89 3.98 -9.74
CA VAL A 19 -5.86 4.95 -10.10
C VAL A 19 -5.46 4.73 -11.56
N LEU A 20 -5.13 3.51 -11.98
CA LEU A 20 -4.68 3.24 -13.35
C LEU A 20 -5.65 3.76 -14.41
N LYS A 21 -6.97 3.60 -14.22
CA LYS A 21 -8.01 4.12 -15.13
C LYS A 21 -7.92 5.61 -15.41
N ASN A 22 -7.33 6.40 -14.51
CA ASN A 22 -7.22 7.84 -14.63
C ASN A 22 -5.89 8.32 -15.21
N TYR A 23 -4.84 7.49 -15.22
CA TYR A 23 -3.48 7.90 -15.56
C TYR A 23 -2.85 7.09 -16.70
N VAL A 24 -3.40 5.92 -17.04
CA VAL A 24 -2.84 5.03 -18.07
C VAL A 24 -3.96 4.52 -18.97
N THR A 25 -3.87 4.75 -20.28
CA THR A 25 -4.92 4.38 -21.25
C THR A 25 -4.94 2.88 -21.53
N ASP A 26 -3.79 2.28 -21.85
CA ASP A 26 -3.68 0.87 -22.20
C ASP A 26 -2.79 0.13 -21.19
N TYR A 27 -3.42 -0.66 -20.31
CA TYR A 27 -2.72 -1.42 -19.30
C TYR A 27 -3.26 -2.85 -19.11
N GLU A 28 -2.36 -3.77 -18.80
CA GLU A 28 -2.66 -5.08 -18.21
C GLU A 28 -2.17 -5.03 -16.75
N PHE A 29 -2.94 -5.55 -15.79
CA PHE A 29 -2.42 -5.74 -14.44
C PHE A 29 -2.61 -7.18 -13.98
N LEU A 30 -1.56 -7.74 -13.38
CA LEU A 30 -1.51 -9.11 -12.89
C LEU A 30 -1.18 -9.08 -11.39
N ALA A 31 -1.94 -9.83 -10.60
CA ALA A 31 -1.82 -9.86 -9.15
C ALA A 31 -1.14 -11.15 -8.67
N PHE A 32 -0.14 -11.02 -7.79
CA PHE A 32 0.59 -12.14 -7.23
C PHE A 32 0.72 -12.01 -5.71
N ASN A 33 0.66 -13.14 -5.02
CA ASN A 33 1.02 -13.17 -3.61
C ASN A 33 2.55 -13.11 -3.49
N SER A 34 3.09 -11.91 -3.23
CA SER A 34 4.53 -11.67 -3.06
C SER A 34 4.84 -11.48 -1.59
N HIS A 35 5.83 -12.21 -1.05
CA HIS A 35 6.20 -12.13 0.37
C HIS A 35 6.92 -10.81 0.68
N SER A 36 6.56 -10.15 1.79
CA SER A 36 7.16 -8.86 2.19
C SER A 36 8.47 -9.00 2.95
N GLY A 37 8.71 -10.13 3.62
CA GLY A 37 9.92 -10.35 4.42
C GLY A 37 10.02 -9.46 5.67
N VAL A 38 8.90 -8.86 6.10
CA VAL A 38 8.77 -8.04 7.31
C VAL A 38 7.56 -8.54 8.13
N PRO A 39 7.42 -8.14 9.42
CA PRO A 39 6.30 -8.55 10.25
C PRO A 39 4.93 -8.22 9.64
N ILE A 40 3.87 -8.88 10.14
CA ILE A 40 2.49 -8.69 9.66
C ILE A 40 1.97 -7.25 9.88
N THR A 41 2.43 -6.62 10.96
CA THR A 41 2.21 -5.20 11.26
C THR A 41 3.58 -4.53 11.29
N PRO A 42 4.12 -4.11 10.13
CA PRO A 42 5.45 -3.51 10.06
C PRO A 42 5.45 -2.09 10.62
N TRP A 43 6.57 -1.69 11.21
CA TRP A 43 6.78 -0.37 11.80
C TRP A 43 7.88 0.42 11.08
N ASN A 44 7.68 1.72 10.92
CA ASN A 44 8.66 2.67 10.41
C ASN A 44 9.30 2.20 9.08
N GLU A 45 10.62 1.97 9.06
CA GLU A 45 11.37 1.54 7.86
C GLU A 45 10.96 0.14 7.35
N GLU A 46 10.36 -0.70 8.19
CA GLU A 46 9.88 -2.01 7.77
C GLU A 46 8.79 -1.91 6.70
N ILE A 47 8.03 -0.80 6.68
CA ILE A 47 6.92 -0.61 5.74
C ILE A 47 7.46 -0.48 4.32
N ILE A 48 8.38 0.47 4.09
CA ILE A 48 9.01 0.63 2.77
C ILE A 48 9.84 -0.60 2.39
N LYS A 49 10.52 -1.25 3.35
CA LYS A 49 11.24 -2.51 3.11
C LYS A 49 10.30 -3.62 2.63
N GLY A 50 9.14 -3.77 3.26
CA GLY A 50 8.09 -4.72 2.85
C GLY A 50 7.58 -4.44 1.44
N ALA A 51 7.27 -3.17 1.13
CA ALA A 51 6.84 -2.75 -0.20
C ALA A 51 7.92 -3.05 -1.26
N ARG A 52 9.18 -2.68 -1.01
CA ARG A 52 10.30 -2.94 -1.91
C ARG A 52 10.50 -4.44 -2.16
N ASN A 53 10.51 -5.24 -1.10
CA ASN A 53 10.66 -6.69 -1.21
C ASN A 53 9.56 -7.30 -2.07
N ARG A 54 8.31 -6.84 -1.91
CA ARG A 54 7.20 -7.31 -2.76
C ARG A 54 7.44 -7.02 -4.24
N ALA A 55 7.90 -5.81 -4.58
CA ALA A 55 8.18 -5.41 -5.96
C ALA A 55 9.39 -6.17 -6.55
N GLU A 56 10.50 -6.23 -5.81
CA GLU A 56 11.73 -6.93 -6.24
C GLU A 56 11.50 -8.42 -6.49
N ASN A 57 10.72 -9.08 -5.64
CA ASN A 57 10.37 -10.49 -5.82
C ASN A 57 9.62 -10.74 -7.13
N LEU A 58 8.80 -9.78 -7.59
CA LEU A 58 8.13 -9.89 -8.89
C LEU A 58 9.10 -9.62 -10.03
N ARG A 59 9.96 -8.61 -9.92
CA ARG A 59 10.99 -8.32 -10.93
C ARG A 59 11.93 -9.49 -11.17
N LYS A 60 12.35 -10.17 -10.09
CA LYS A 60 13.15 -11.40 -10.17
C LYS A 60 12.40 -12.57 -10.80
N LYS A 61 11.07 -12.63 -10.61
CA LYS A 61 10.23 -13.72 -11.10
C LYS A 61 9.81 -13.53 -12.57
N PHE A 62 9.56 -12.31 -12.99
CA PHE A 62 9.08 -11.96 -14.33
C PHE A 62 10.10 -11.03 -14.98
N LEU A 63 10.88 -11.54 -15.94
CA LEU A 63 11.89 -10.77 -16.68
C LEU A 63 11.22 -10.02 -17.85
N ASP A 64 10.56 -8.90 -17.53
CA ASP A 64 9.84 -8.06 -18.48
C ASP A 64 10.50 -6.68 -18.51
N ASN A 65 11.20 -6.37 -19.60
CA ASN A 65 12.03 -5.16 -19.70
C ASN A 65 11.22 -3.86 -19.54
N ASP A 66 9.93 -3.87 -19.89
CA ASP A 66 9.01 -2.74 -19.70
C ASP A 66 7.92 -3.05 -18.68
N GLY A 67 8.16 -4.06 -17.83
CA GLY A 67 7.31 -4.43 -16.72
C GLY A 67 7.35 -3.39 -15.60
N VAL A 68 6.18 -3.05 -15.07
CA VAL A 68 6.03 -2.17 -13.90
C VAL A 68 5.74 -3.03 -12.68
N TYR A 69 6.69 -3.15 -11.76
CA TYR A 69 6.59 -4.00 -10.58
C TYR A 69 6.18 -3.18 -9.36
N VAL A 70 5.03 -3.49 -8.78
CA VAL A 70 4.43 -2.68 -7.72
C VAL A 70 4.36 -3.47 -6.42
N GLY A 71 4.89 -2.89 -5.36
CA GLY A 71 4.76 -3.36 -3.99
C GLY A 71 4.02 -2.35 -3.13
N LEU A 72 3.05 -2.81 -2.35
CA LEU A 72 2.25 -1.99 -1.44
C LEU A 72 2.28 -2.60 -0.04
N GLU A 73 2.73 -1.84 0.96
CA GLU A 73 2.75 -2.25 2.36
C GLU A 73 2.09 -1.18 3.22
N SER A 74 1.19 -1.61 4.11
CA SER A 74 0.59 -0.72 5.10
C SER A 74 1.18 -1.06 6.45
N GLY A 75 1.44 -0.06 7.27
CA GLY A 75 2.04 -0.25 8.57
C GLY A 75 1.91 0.98 9.45
N LEU A 76 2.73 1.03 10.49
CA LEU A 76 2.64 2.03 11.55
C LEU A 76 3.91 2.86 11.62
N VAL A 77 3.77 4.17 11.73
CA VAL A 77 4.90 5.09 11.87
C VAL A 77 4.77 5.91 13.14
N GLU A 78 5.85 6.01 13.90
CA GLU A 78 5.92 6.89 15.06
C GLU A 78 6.44 8.27 14.64
N ARG A 79 5.63 9.31 14.87
CA ARG A 79 5.98 10.70 14.62
C ARG A 79 5.51 11.56 15.78
N PHE A 80 6.40 12.37 16.35
CA PHE A 80 6.08 13.33 17.41
C PHE A 80 5.31 12.71 18.59
N GLY A 81 5.72 11.51 19.03
CA GLY A 81 5.09 10.79 20.14
C GLY A 81 3.71 10.19 19.81
N SER A 82 3.29 10.20 18.54
CA SER A 82 2.03 9.61 18.07
C SER A 82 2.29 8.52 17.05
N VAL A 83 1.39 7.53 16.99
CA VAL A 83 1.42 6.47 15.97
C VAL A 83 0.42 6.82 14.88
N TYR A 84 0.88 6.75 13.63
CA TYR A 84 0.06 6.91 12.44
C TYR A 84 0.02 5.60 11.68
N GLU A 85 -1.14 5.24 11.17
CA GLU A 85 -1.25 4.26 10.09
C GLU A 85 -0.90 4.96 8.78
N GLU A 86 -0.07 4.32 7.94
CA GLU A 86 0.19 4.78 6.58
C GLU A 86 0.40 3.59 5.64
N THR A 87 0.25 3.86 4.35
CA THR A 87 0.61 2.94 3.26
C THR A 87 1.77 3.50 2.44
N TRP A 88 2.76 2.64 2.16
CA TRP A 88 3.85 2.88 1.21
C TRP A 88 3.64 2.10 -0.09
N CYS A 89 4.01 2.74 -1.19
CA CYS A 89 4.12 2.14 -2.50
C CYS A 89 5.57 2.21 -2.99
N VAL A 90 6.06 1.10 -3.51
CA VAL A 90 7.31 1.03 -4.28
C VAL A 90 6.98 0.52 -5.67
N ILE A 91 7.37 1.27 -6.69
CA ILE A 91 7.29 0.89 -8.10
C ILE A 91 8.73 0.73 -8.59
N ILE A 92 9.04 -0.43 -9.16
CA ILE A 92 10.26 -0.63 -9.91
C ILE A 92 9.87 -0.68 -11.38
N PHE A 93 10.48 0.18 -12.18
CA PHE A 93 10.29 0.23 -13.62
C PHE A 93 11.66 0.36 -14.28
N ARG A 94 12.01 -0.62 -15.12
CA ARG A 94 13.38 -0.81 -15.60
C ARG A 94 14.34 -0.89 -14.39
N GLU A 95 15.44 -0.15 -14.42
CA GLU A 95 16.45 -0.12 -13.34
C GLU A 95 16.22 1.01 -12.32
N LYS A 96 15.02 1.60 -12.26
CA LYS A 96 14.70 2.69 -11.32
C LYS A 96 13.60 2.32 -10.34
N GLU A 97 13.81 2.75 -9.10
CA GLU A 97 12.82 2.67 -8.02
C GLU A 97 12.14 4.03 -7.83
N PHE A 98 10.81 4.01 -7.75
CA PHE A 98 9.96 5.13 -7.40
C PHE A 98 9.18 4.75 -6.16
N SER A 99 9.28 5.55 -5.10
CA SER A 99 8.57 5.27 -3.87
C SER A 99 7.83 6.50 -3.37
N ALA A 100 6.65 6.27 -2.80
CA ALA A 100 5.85 7.29 -2.18
C ALA A 100 5.00 6.68 -1.06
N TYR A 101 4.51 7.55 -0.19
CA TYR A 101 3.66 7.20 0.94
C TYR A 101 2.37 8.02 0.90
N SER A 102 1.44 7.66 1.78
CA SER A 102 0.15 8.33 1.96
C SER A 102 0.20 9.34 3.12
N SER A 103 -0.80 10.22 3.20
CA SER A 103 -0.90 11.28 4.19
C SER A 103 -0.90 10.80 5.65
N GLY A 104 -1.28 9.54 5.91
CA GLY A 104 -1.29 8.89 7.21
C GLY A 104 -2.42 9.36 8.12
N LEU A 105 -2.92 8.48 9.01
CA LEU A 105 -3.91 8.82 10.03
C LEU A 105 -3.46 8.40 11.42
N ARG A 106 -3.55 9.33 12.37
CA ARG A 106 -3.23 9.07 13.78
C ARG A 106 -4.19 8.03 14.35
N LEU A 107 -3.63 7.01 15.02
CA LEU A 107 -4.41 6.00 15.74
C LEU A 107 -4.78 6.47 17.16
N PRO A 108 -5.97 6.11 17.67
CA PRO A 108 -6.32 6.26 19.08
C PRO A 108 -5.33 5.51 19.99
N SER A 109 -5.06 6.05 21.18
CA SER A 109 -4.11 5.48 22.14
C SER A 109 -4.47 4.06 22.56
N GLU A 110 -5.76 3.75 22.69
CA GLU A 110 -6.26 2.44 23.10
C GLU A 110 -5.91 1.36 22.07
N ILE A 111 -5.90 1.72 20.78
CA ILE A 111 -5.48 0.81 19.70
C ILE A 111 -3.97 0.62 19.75
N VAL A 112 -3.22 1.70 19.92
CA VAL A 112 -1.75 1.65 20.01
C VAL A 112 -1.30 0.77 21.18
N GLU A 113 -1.95 0.87 22.33
CA GLU A 113 -1.67 0.03 23.50
C GLU A 113 -1.89 -1.45 23.22
N LYS A 114 -3.01 -1.82 22.59
CA LYS A 114 -3.28 -3.20 22.17
C LYS A 114 -2.21 -3.73 21.20
N ILE A 115 -1.78 -2.89 20.24
CA ILE A 115 -0.71 -3.28 19.29
C ILE A 115 0.61 -3.50 20.02
N ARG A 116 0.96 -2.62 20.96
CA ARG A 116 2.18 -2.75 21.79
C ARG A 116 2.17 -3.97 22.69
N GLN A 117 1.00 -4.51 23.01
CA GLN A 117 0.83 -5.80 23.71
C GLN A 117 1.01 -7.02 22.78
N GLY A 118 1.33 -6.79 21.49
CA GLY A 118 1.57 -7.84 20.51
C GLY A 118 0.33 -8.29 19.74
N ILE A 119 -0.82 -7.63 19.92
CA ILE A 119 -2.03 -7.94 19.15
C ILE A 119 -1.88 -7.33 17.74
N PRO A 120 -1.95 -8.13 16.66
CA PRO A 120 -1.84 -7.60 15.30
C PRO A 120 -2.89 -6.53 15.02
N HIS A 121 -2.51 -5.47 14.30
CA HIS A 121 -3.43 -4.38 13.99
C HIS A 121 -4.69 -4.89 13.25
N SER A 122 -4.51 -5.86 12.34
CA SER A 122 -5.63 -6.51 11.64
C SER A 122 -6.66 -7.15 12.56
N ASP A 123 -6.21 -7.72 13.68
CA ASP A 123 -7.04 -8.51 14.57
C ASP A 123 -7.87 -7.59 15.47
N ILE A 124 -7.25 -6.47 15.90
CA ILE A 124 -7.95 -5.37 16.59
C ILE A 124 -9.04 -4.81 15.67
N MET A 125 -8.72 -4.64 14.38
CA MET A 125 -9.70 -4.14 13.42
C MET A 125 -10.85 -5.11 13.21
N ASP A 126 -10.58 -6.41 13.19
CA ASP A 126 -11.62 -7.44 13.10
C ASP A 126 -12.54 -7.44 14.33
N GLU A 127 -11.98 -7.24 15.52
CA GLU A 127 -12.74 -7.09 16.77
C GLU A 127 -13.69 -5.89 16.71
N ILE A 128 -13.18 -4.72 16.30
CA ILE A 128 -13.97 -3.49 16.18
C ILE A 128 -15.05 -3.66 15.10
N SER A 129 -14.70 -4.17 13.92
CA SER A 129 -15.63 -4.37 12.81
C SER A 129 -16.82 -5.26 13.21
N ARG A 130 -16.57 -6.35 13.97
CA ARG A 130 -17.62 -7.21 14.51
C ARG A 130 -18.52 -6.48 15.50
N LYS A 131 -17.95 -5.67 16.39
CA LYS A 131 -18.71 -4.90 17.39
C LYS A 131 -19.68 -3.89 16.75
N PHE A 132 -19.29 -3.29 15.64
CA PHE A 132 -20.10 -2.30 14.92
C PHE A 132 -20.94 -2.90 13.77
N ASN A 133 -20.97 -4.23 13.63
CA ASN A 133 -21.64 -4.95 12.54
C ASN A 133 -21.32 -4.37 11.15
N SER A 134 -20.07 -3.96 10.94
CA SER A 134 -19.64 -3.28 9.73
C SER A 134 -18.72 -4.17 8.91
N SER A 135 -18.77 -4.02 7.59
CA SER A 135 -17.80 -4.53 6.62
C SER A 135 -17.68 -3.46 5.55
N PRO A 136 -16.47 -3.05 5.10
CA PRO A 136 -15.16 -3.71 5.24
C PRO A 136 -14.36 -3.40 6.53
N LYS A 137 -13.25 -4.16 6.69
CA LYS A 137 -12.20 -4.04 7.74
C LYS A 137 -11.42 -2.72 7.62
N ASP A 138 -12.07 -1.63 8.00
CA ASP A 138 -11.58 -0.28 7.75
C ASP A 138 -11.68 0.59 9.00
N THR A 139 -10.53 0.89 9.61
CA THR A 139 -10.39 1.76 10.79
C THR A 139 -11.03 3.11 10.54
N TRP A 140 -10.79 3.67 9.35
CA TRP A 140 -11.24 4.99 8.98
C TRP A 140 -12.71 4.98 8.61
N GLY A 141 -13.14 3.92 7.93
CA GLY A 141 -14.54 3.67 7.61
C GLY A 141 -15.38 3.65 8.87
N LEU A 142 -14.91 2.98 9.91
CA LEU A 142 -15.59 2.94 11.19
C LEU A 142 -15.64 4.32 11.88
N TYR A 143 -14.53 5.05 11.93
CA TYR A 143 -14.49 6.38 12.55
C TYR A 143 -15.34 7.43 11.84
N THR A 144 -15.44 7.32 10.52
CA THR A 144 -16.07 8.33 9.68
C THR A 144 -17.43 7.93 9.14
N LYS A 145 -17.99 6.78 9.57
CA LYS A 145 -19.20 6.18 8.99
C LYS A 145 -19.07 5.98 7.48
N PHE A 146 -17.93 5.46 7.06
CA PHE A 146 -17.53 5.13 5.69
C PHE A 146 -17.49 6.32 4.72
N LYS A 147 -17.39 7.54 5.24
CA LYS A 147 -17.11 8.74 4.44
C LYS A 147 -15.65 8.81 3.97
N LEU A 148 -14.75 8.21 4.75
CA LEU A 148 -13.33 8.03 4.44
C LEU A 148 -12.98 6.56 4.64
N THR A 149 -12.19 5.99 3.74
CA THR A 149 -11.76 4.58 3.79
C THR A 149 -10.26 4.49 3.63
N ARG A 150 -9.64 3.43 4.17
CA ARG A 150 -8.22 3.08 3.95
C ARG A 150 -7.86 2.96 2.48
N LYS A 151 -8.84 2.74 1.60
CA LYS A 151 -8.64 2.79 0.14
C LYS A 151 -8.02 4.11 -0.30
N CYS A 152 -8.36 5.23 0.34
CA CYS A 152 -7.83 6.54 0.03
C CYS A 152 -6.30 6.60 0.16
N GLU A 153 -5.73 6.03 1.23
CA GLU A 153 -4.26 5.97 1.40
C GLU A 153 -3.58 5.13 0.32
N ILE A 154 -4.15 3.96 0.03
CA ILE A 154 -3.58 3.06 -0.96
C ILE A 154 -3.56 3.75 -2.32
N LYS A 155 -4.66 4.45 -2.67
CA LYS A 155 -4.73 5.25 -3.90
C LYS A 155 -3.69 6.37 -3.89
N GLU A 156 -3.56 7.09 -2.77
CA GLU A 156 -2.60 8.19 -2.63
C GLU A 156 -1.15 7.71 -2.80
N ALA A 157 -0.72 6.68 -2.07
CA ALA A 157 0.63 6.14 -2.14
C ALA A 157 0.96 5.64 -3.55
N PHE A 158 0.06 4.87 -4.16
CA PHE A 158 0.26 4.37 -5.52
C PHE A 158 0.25 5.49 -6.56
N ARG A 159 -0.72 6.42 -6.50
CA ARG A 159 -0.79 7.57 -7.41
C ARG A 159 0.51 8.39 -7.37
N ASN A 160 1.01 8.70 -6.17
CA ASN A 160 2.19 9.53 -6.02
C ASN A 160 3.43 8.84 -6.63
N ALA A 161 3.63 7.54 -6.36
CA ALA A 161 4.72 6.77 -6.97
C ALA A 161 4.56 6.63 -8.50
N LEU A 162 3.32 6.44 -8.98
CA LEU A 162 3.00 6.33 -10.41
C LEU A 162 3.34 7.63 -11.15
N VAL A 163 2.97 8.79 -10.61
CA VAL A 163 3.26 10.09 -11.24
C VAL A 163 4.77 10.32 -11.37
N MET A 164 5.56 9.96 -10.36
CA MET A 164 7.02 10.02 -10.45
C MET A 164 7.57 9.13 -11.56
N MET A 165 7.04 7.90 -11.69
CA MET A 165 7.44 6.96 -12.73
C MET A 165 7.05 7.44 -14.14
N LEU A 166 5.82 7.92 -14.33
CA LEU A 166 5.34 8.45 -15.62
C LEU A 166 6.14 9.68 -16.07
N THR A 167 6.55 10.53 -15.12
CA THR A 167 7.42 11.67 -15.42
C THR A 167 8.79 11.20 -15.94
N TYR A 168 9.35 10.15 -15.35
CA TYR A 168 10.60 9.55 -15.82
C TYR A 168 10.44 8.89 -17.19
N GLU A 169 9.34 8.18 -17.43
CA GLU A 169 9.05 7.55 -18.72
C GLU A 169 8.98 8.60 -19.84
N GLN A 170 8.25 9.70 -19.63
CA GLN A 170 8.13 10.79 -20.59
C GLN A 170 9.47 11.49 -20.85
N ALA A 171 10.25 11.76 -19.80
CA ALA A 171 11.57 12.37 -19.94
C ALA A 171 12.57 11.47 -20.67
N SER A 172 12.35 10.16 -20.71
CA SER A 172 13.19 9.20 -21.45
C SER A 172 12.85 9.12 -22.94
N ILE A 173 11.76 9.77 -23.38
CA ILE A 173 11.31 9.82 -24.79
C ILE A 173 11.87 11.07 -25.50
N ILE A 174 12.32 12.07 -24.74
CA ILE A 174 12.97 13.31 -25.24
C ILE A 174 14.48 13.09 -25.29
#